data_AF-A0A949NC60-F1
#
_entry.id   AF-A0A949NC60-F1
#
_cell.length_a   1.000
_cell.length_b   1.000
_cell.length_c   1.000
_cell.angle_alpha   90.00
_cell.angle_beta   90.00
_cell.angle_gamma   90.00
#
_symmetry.space_group_name_H-M   'P 1'
#
loop_
_entity.id
_entity.type
_entity.pdbx_description
1 polymer ?
#
loop_
_entity_poly.entity_id
_entity_poly.type
_entity_poly.pdbx_seq_one_letter_code
_entity_poly.pdbx_strand_id
1 'polypeptide(L)'
;MKTIGGMANRQIARDLQVAPETVNRHISRLGRHCLLLHEKLMENAPPAADIVVDGFESFELSQYFPFHHHVAVEKGTDFFIYFTDSELRRKGRMASHQKRRRQELERSLGRPDPKAIEKDMGELLEVTLKSVPSARIFSDDHPAYRRPIRGMKCDLDHHVTPGREHRDKHNQLWEVNLLDLIIRHSNANHKRETIAWSKRRQRSAERLAILLVWRNYMKGRREKVRGSPTPAMMRGMLSEPLDLQSVLDRRQFRSRRSLPVRWGEYYAGRVRTRGLSRNREHSLSYGY
;
A
#
# COMPACT_ATOMS: atom_id res chain seq x y z
N MET A 1 -10.84 -16.66 -1.28
CA MET A 1 -10.82 -15.19 -1.50
C MET A 1 -10.14 -14.88 -2.84
N LYS A 2 -10.88 -14.44 -3.88
CA LYS A 2 -10.36 -14.36 -5.27
C LYS A 2 -9.39 -13.19 -5.51
N THR A 3 -9.67 -12.00 -4.97
CA THR A 3 -8.86 -10.78 -5.18
C THR A 3 -7.43 -10.92 -4.65
N ILE A 4 -7.27 -11.41 -3.42
CA ILE A 4 -5.98 -11.64 -2.75
C ILE A 4 -5.33 -12.98 -3.14
N GLY A 5 -6.06 -13.85 -3.84
CA GLY A 5 -5.53 -15.08 -4.43
C GLY A 5 -4.82 -14.84 -5.77
N GLY A 6 -4.56 -13.59 -6.14
CA GLY A 6 -3.84 -13.25 -7.37
C GLY A 6 -4.65 -13.37 -8.65
N MET A 7 -5.99 -13.49 -8.60
CA MET A 7 -6.80 -13.47 -9.82
C MET A 7 -6.91 -12.04 -10.39
N ALA A 8 -6.75 -11.90 -11.70
CA ALA A 8 -7.04 -10.64 -12.39
C ALA A 8 -8.56 -10.39 -12.44
N ASN A 9 -9.00 -9.14 -12.44
CA ASN A 9 -10.44 -8.80 -12.36
C ASN A 9 -11.27 -9.44 -13.49
N ARG A 10 -10.73 -9.59 -14.70
CA ARG A 10 -11.41 -10.29 -15.80
C ARG A 10 -11.53 -11.81 -15.58
N GLN A 11 -10.59 -12.43 -14.88
CA GLN A 11 -10.69 -13.84 -14.49
C GLN A 11 -11.77 -14.00 -13.42
N ILE A 12 -11.78 -13.13 -12.40
CA ILE A 12 -12.84 -13.11 -11.37
C ILE A 12 -14.21 -12.93 -12.01
N ALA A 13 -14.33 -12.01 -12.97
CA ALA A 13 -15.60 -11.74 -13.66
C ALA A 13 -16.11 -12.94 -14.45
N ARG A 14 -15.23 -13.64 -15.19
CA ARG A 14 -15.58 -14.87 -15.91
C ARG A 14 -16.01 -15.99 -14.98
N ASP A 15 -15.24 -16.21 -13.92
CA ASP A 15 -15.50 -17.24 -12.93
C ASP A 15 -16.82 -17.00 -12.18
N LEU A 16 -17.15 -15.74 -11.86
CA LEU A 16 -18.41 -15.37 -11.22
C LEU A 16 -19.55 -15.11 -12.21
N GLN A 17 -19.33 -15.26 -13.51
CA GLN A 17 -20.30 -14.98 -14.59
C GLN A 17 -20.94 -13.58 -14.51
N VAL A 18 -20.13 -12.57 -14.20
CA VAL A 18 -20.56 -11.15 -14.13
C VAL A 18 -19.71 -10.27 -15.04
N ALA A 19 -20.17 -9.03 -15.27
CA ALA A 19 -19.37 -8.04 -15.98
C ALA A 19 -18.09 -7.67 -15.19
N PRO A 20 -16.93 -7.44 -15.86
CA PRO A 20 -15.71 -6.97 -15.20
C PRO A 20 -15.89 -5.68 -14.39
N GLU A 21 -16.79 -4.81 -14.84
CA GLU A 21 -17.10 -3.56 -14.14
C GLU A 21 -17.81 -3.80 -12.80
N THR A 22 -18.61 -4.87 -12.68
CA THR A 22 -19.19 -5.29 -11.40
C THR A 22 -18.08 -5.60 -10.40
N VAL A 23 -17.11 -6.44 -10.81
CA VAL A 23 -15.93 -6.75 -9.97
C VAL A 23 -15.15 -5.50 -9.59
N ASN A 24 -14.90 -4.60 -10.56
CA ASN A 24 -14.20 -3.34 -10.28
C ASN A 24 -14.91 -2.51 -9.21
N ARG A 25 -16.24 -2.34 -9.32
CA ARG A 25 -17.05 -1.56 -8.36
C ARG A 25 -17.04 -2.19 -6.98
N HIS A 26 -17.14 -3.51 -6.88
CA HIS A 26 -17.08 -4.22 -5.59
C HIS A 26 -15.70 -4.11 -4.94
N ILE A 27 -14.61 -4.26 -5.70
CA ILE A 27 -13.24 -4.06 -5.18
C ILE A 27 -13.07 -2.63 -4.67
N SER A 28 -13.54 -1.61 -5.40
CA SER A 28 -13.43 -0.22 -4.93
C SER A 28 -14.24 0.04 -3.65
N ARG A 29 -15.45 -0.52 -3.55
CA ARG A 29 -16.25 -0.43 -2.32
C ARG A 29 -15.55 -1.13 -1.15
N LEU A 30 -15.04 -2.33 -1.38
CA LEU A 30 -14.34 -3.11 -0.37
C LEU A 30 -13.03 -2.43 0.08
N GLY A 31 -12.24 -1.91 -0.85
CA GLY A 31 -11.00 -1.19 -0.51
C GLY A 31 -11.26 0.03 0.38
N ARG A 32 -12.29 0.82 0.06
CA ARG A 32 -12.71 1.96 0.91
C ARG A 32 -13.18 1.52 2.29
N HIS A 33 -13.96 0.43 2.35
CA HIS A 33 -14.37 -0.17 3.61
C HIS A 33 -13.16 -0.62 4.44
N CYS A 34 -12.17 -1.26 3.81
CA CYS A 34 -10.94 -1.69 4.47
C CYS A 34 -10.10 -0.54 5.02
N LEU A 35 -10.03 0.62 4.34
CA LEU A 35 -9.38 1.83 4.88
C LEU A 35 -10.03 2.27 6.19
N LEU A 36 -11.37 2.36 6.22
CA LEU A 36 -12.12 2.76 7.41
C LEU A 36 -12.05 1.72 8.53
N LEU A 37 -12.11 0.43 8.17
CA LEU A 37 -12.03 -0.67 9.14
C LEU A 37 -10.65 -0.71 9.80
N HIS A 38 -9.58 -0.58 9.03
CA HIS A 38 -8.23 -0.54 9.60
C HIS A 38 -8.05 0.65 10.53
N GLU A 39 -8.46 1.85 10.11
CA GLU A 39 -8.42 3.04 10.96
C GLU A 39 -9.19 2.82 12.28
N LYS A 40 -10.37 2.20 12.21
CA LYS A 40 -11.15 1.84 13.40
C LYS A 40 -10.38 0.90 14.34
N LEU A 41 -9.73 -0.12 13.80
CA LEU A 41 -8.98 -1.09 14.60
C LEU A 41 -7.69 -0.49 15.17
N MET A 42 -7.14 0.55 14.53
CA MET A 42 -5.96 1.27 15.00
C MET A 42 -6.26 2.29 16.11
N GLU A 43 -7.51 2.72 16.30
CA GLU A 43 -7.91 3.75 17.28
C GLU A 43 -7.45 3.44 18.72
N ASN A 44 -7.44 2.16 19.10
CA ASN A 44 -6.98 1.68 20.41
C ASN A 44 -5.75 0.75 20.30
N ALA A 45 -5.06 0.75 19.16
CA ALA A 45 -3.90 -0.10 18.99
C ALA A 45 -2.71 0.42 19.80
N PRO A 46 -1.85 -0.46 20.33
CA PRO A 46 -0.60 -0.01 20.92
C PRO A 46 0.25 0.72 19.86
N PRO A 47 0.99 1.77 20.25
CA PRO A 47 1.89 2.47 19.33
C PRO A 47 3.02 1.54 18.86
N ALA A 48 3.39 1.66 17.58
CA ALA A 48 4.55 0.95 17.02
C ALA A 48 5.79 1.86 17.10
N ALA A 49 6.73 1.53 17.99
CA ALA A 49 7.99 2.27 18.13
C ALA A 49 9.11 1.72 17.23
N ASP A 50 9.05 0.43 16.86
CA ASP A 50 10.02 -0.19 15.96
C ASP A 50 9.39 -0.44 14.61
N ILE A 51 9.77 0.35 13.60
CA ILE A 51 9.18 0.26 12.28
C ILE A 51 10.22 0.00 11.21
N VAL A 52 9.86 -0.85 10.26
CA VAL A 52 10.61 -1.10 9.04
C VAL A 52 9.86 -0.43 7.90
N VAL A 53 10.55 0.43 7.15
CA VAL A 53 9.97 1.16 6.03
C VAL A 53 10.75 0.87 4.76
N ASP A 54 10.02 0.69 3.68
CA ASP A 54 10.56 0.59 2.33
C ASP A 54 9.45 0.97 1.35
N GLY A 55 9.75 0.91 0.06
CA GLY A 55 8.70 0.89 -0.92
C GLY A 55 9.07 0.07 -2.14
N PHE A 56 8.09 -0.09 -3.01
CA PHE A 56 8.23 -0.91 -4.19
C PHE A 56 7.63 -0.24 -5.40
N GLU A 57 8.32 -0.40 -6.52
CA GLU A 57 7.86 0.12 -7.81
C GLU A 57 6.77 -0.78 -8.41
N SER A 58 5.75 -0.10 -8.93
CA SER A 58 4.70 -0.64 -9.78
C SER A 58 4.43 0.36 -10.91
N PHE A 59 3.39 0.11 -11.70
CA PHE A 59 3.05 0.95 -12.83
C PHE A 59 1.56 1.02 -13.03
N GLU A 60 1.09 2.22 -13.38
CA GLU A 60 -0.28 2.46 -13.79
C GLU A 60 -0.35 2.65 -15.30
N LEU A 61 -1.43 2.22 -15.95
CA LEU A 61 -1.71 2.42 -17.38
C LEU A 61 -0.68 1.75 -18.35
N SER A 62 0.61 2.06 -18.26
CA SER A 62 1.73 1.49 -19.00
C SER A 62 3.05 1.68 -18.22
N GLN A 63 4.14 1.07 -18.70
CA GLN A 63 5.50 1.26 -18.13
C GLN A 63 6.02 2.72 -18.19
N TYR A 64 5.33 3.64 -18.87
CA TYR A 64 5.68 5.08 -18.86
C TYR A 64 5.17 5.83 -17.63
N PHE A 65 4.29 5.24 -16.84
CA PHE A 65 3.76 5.83 -15.62
C PHE A 65 4.06 4.93 -14.42
N PRO A 66 5.34 4.76 -14.04
CA PRO A 66 5.68 4.08 -12.82
C PRO A 66 5.20 4.88 -11.61
N PHE A 67 4.96 4.18 -10.51
CA PHE A 67 4.69 4.80 -9.22
C PHE A 67 5.30 3.93 -8.12
N HIS A 68 5.54 4.52 -6.95
CA HIS A 68 6.10 3.86 -5.78
C HIS A 68 5.02 3.69 -4.74
N HIS A 69 4.81 2.49 -4.20
CA HIS A 69 4.09 2.34 -2.93
C HIS A 69 5.11 2.38 -1.80
N HIS A 70 4.86 3.17 -0.76
CA HIS A 70 5.64 3.18 0.47
C HIS A 70 4.86 2.44 1.55
N VAL A 71 5.52 1.60 2.32
CA VAL A 71 4.90 0.76 3.34
C VAL A 71 5.64 0.88 4.66
N ALA A 72 4.89 0.93 5.76
CA ALA A 72 5.42 0.86 7.11
C ALA A 72 4.95 -0.43 7.77
N VAL A 73 5.88 -1.21 8.30
CA VAL A 73 5.60 -2.49 8.95
C VAL A 73 6.25 -2.50 10.34
N GLU A 74 5.51 -2.93 11.35
CA GLU A 74 6.06 -3.05 12.70
C GLU A 74 7.04 -4.24 12.77
N LYS A 75 8.21 -3.98 13.34
CA LYS A 75 9.27 -4.97 13.48
C LYS A 75 8.85 -6.06 14.46
N GLY A 76 9.18 -7.32 14.16
CA GLY A 76 8.89 -8.46 15.02
C GLY A 76 7.45 -8.99 14.96
N THR A 77 6.47 -8.22 14.47
CA THR A 77 5.05 -8.63 14.39
C THR A 77 4.55 -8.84 12.95
N ASP A 78 5.28 -8.35 11.94
CA ASP A 78 4.90 -8.28 10.53
C ASP A 78 3.62 -7.46 10.26
N PHE A 79 3.20 -6.61 11.21
CA PHE A 79 1.96 -5.85 11.10
C PHE A 79 2.12 -4.67 10.14
N PHE A 80 1.33 -4.68 9.08
CA PHE A 80 1.35 -3.64 8.06
C PHE A 80 0.57 -2.42 8.54
N ILE A 81 1.27 -1.40 9.03
CA ILE A 81 0.69 -0.28 9.77
C ILE A 81 -0.05 0.66 8.83
N TYR A 82 0.64 1.15 7.79
CA TYR A 82 0.17 2.22 6.94
C TYR A 82 0.90 2.21 5.59
N PHE A 83 0.33 2.85 4.57
CA PHE A 83 0.95 3.00 3.26
C PHE A 83 0.56 4.30 2.57
N THR A 84 1.46 4.79 1.71
CA THR A 84 1.28 5.93 0.80
C THR A 84 1.78 5.57 -0.60
N ASP A 85 1.62 6.46 -1.59
CA ASP A 85 2.16 6.24 -2.92
C ASP A 85 2.61 7.53 -3.62
N SER A 86 3.65 7.41 -4.44
CA SER A 86 4.25 8.51 -5.22
C SER A 86 4.23 8.23 -6.71
N GLU A 87 3.77 9.19 -7.51
CA GLU A 87 3.96 9.14 -8.96
C GLU A 87 5.45 9.27 -9.29
N LEU A 88 5.97 8.42 -10.19
CA LEU A 88 7.37 8.44 -10.59
C LEU A 88 7.54 8.79 -12.06
N ARG A 89 8.67 9.43 -12.34
CA ARG A 89 9.15 9.60 -13.70
C ARG A 89 9.78 8.30 -14.20
N ARG A 90 9.47 7.87 -15.42
CA ARG A 90 10.14 6.71 -16.05
C ARG A 90 11.65 6.90 -16.08
N LYS A 91 12.35 5.95 -15.44
CA LYS A 91 13.80 5.83 -15.32
C LYS A 91 14.29 4.47 -15.84
N GLY A 92 15.60 4.23 -15.76
CA GLY A 92 16.24 2.99 -16.22
C GLY A 92 16.63 3.00 -17.70
N ARG A 93 17.12 1.85 -18.19
CA ARG A 93 17.57 1.67 -19.57
C ARG A 93 16.39 1.86 -20.53
N MET A 94 16.60 2.71 -21.53
CA MET A 94 15.59 3.01 -22.55
C MET A 94 16.23 3.12 -23.93
N ALA A 95 15.59 2.50 -24.92
CA ALA A 95 15.91 2.68 -26.33
C ALA A 95 15.58 4.12 -26.77
N SER A 96 16.18 4.57 -27.87
CA SER A 96 16.01 5.94 -28.38
C SER A 96 14.54 6.30 -28.65
N HIS A 97 13.75 5.37 -29.20
CA HIS A 97 12.32 5.59 -29.42
C HIS A 97 11.54 5.72 -28.10
N GLN A 98 11.92 5.00 -27.04
CA GLN A 98 11.30 5.10 -25.73
C GLN A 98 11.63 6.44 -25.06
N LYS A 99 12.85 6.94 -25.24
CA LYS A 99 13.24 8.28 -24.77
C LYS A 99 12.40 9.38 -25.45
N ARG A 100 12.21 9.30 -26.77
CA ARG A 100 11.33 10.22 -27.52
C ARG A 100 9.89 10.17 -27.02
N ARG A 101 9.33 8.96 -26.87
CA ARG A 101 7.97 8.78 -26.36
C ARG A 101 7.79 9.35 -24.95
N ARG A 102 8.75 9.14 -24.06
CA ARG A 102 8.73 9.74 -22.72
C ARG A 102 8.73 11.27 -22.79
N GLN A 103 9.58 11.87 -23.65
CA GLN A 103 9.62 13.33 -23.83
C GLN A 103 8.32 13.90 -24.41
N GLU A 104 7.65 13.20 -25.33
CA GLU A 104 6.32 13.59 -25.82
C GLU A 104 5.26 13.57 -24.71
N LEU A 105 5.26 12.53 -23.88
CA LEU A 105 4.35 12.42 -22.74
C LEU A 105 4.63 13.50 -21.69
N GLU A 106 5.89 13.77 -21.39
CA GLU A 106 6.28 14.83 -20.44
C GLU A 106 5.92 16.23 -20.95
N ARG A 107 6.00 16.46 -22.28
CA ARG A 107 5.56 17.73 -22.90
C ARG A 107 4.04 17.92 -22.84
N SER A 108 3.27 16.86 -23.06
CA SER A 108 1.80 16.95 -23.11
C SER A 108 1.13 16.86 -21.74
N LEU A 109 1.70 16.09 -20.81
CA LEU A 109 1.08 15.79 -19.51
C LEU A 109 1.82 16.40 -18.31
N GLY A 110 2.97 17.03 -18.54
CA GLY A 110 3.87 17.49 -17.50
C GLY A 110 4.68 16.36 -16.86
N ARG A 111 5.49 16.71 -15.86
CA ARG A 111 6.39 15.78 -15.16
C ARG A 111 5.87 15.48 -13.75
N PRO A 112 6.08 14.25 -13.24
CA PRO A 112 5.90 13.95 -11.83
C PRO A 112 6.80 14.84 -10.96
N ASP A 113 6.36 15.12 -9.74
CA ASP A 113 7.14 15.89 -8.76
C ASP A 113 8.43 15.11 -8.41
N PRO A 114 9.63 15.69 -8.63
CA PRO A 114 10.88 15.02 -8.31
C PRO A 114 11.05 14.71 -6.80
N LYS A 115 10.29 15.39 -5.93
CA LYS A 115 10.28 15.16 -4.48
C LYS A 115 9.11 14.30 -3.99
N ALA A 116 8.34 13.67 -4.88
CA ALA A 116 7.16 12.89 -4.49
C ALA A 116 7.49 11.82 -3.43
N ILE A 117 8.54 11.03 -3.63
CA ILE A 117 8.98 10.02 -2.64
C ILE A 117 9.30 10.66 -1.28
N GLU A 118 10.05 11.77 -1.28
CA GLU A 118 10.44 12.47 -0.05
C GLU A 118 9.21 12.91 0.75
N LYS A 119 8.21 13.50 0.07
CA LYS A 119 6.97 13.99 0.67
C LYS A 119 6.08 12.87 1.17
N ASP A 120 5.83 11.86 0.33
CA ASP A 120 4.89 10.78 0.64
C ASP A 120 5.46 9.80 1.68
N MET A 121 6.80 9.67 1.77
CA MET A 121 7.47 8.99 2.88
C MET A 121 7.40 9.80 4.18
N GLY A 122 7.51 11.13 4.11
CA GLY A 122 7.28 12.00 5.27
C GLY A 122 5.88 11.79 5.86
N GLU A 123 4.86 11.82 5.01
CA GLU A 123 3.48 11.54 5.44
C GLU A 123 3.31 10.12 6.01
N LEU A 124 3.95 9.11 5.41
CA LEU A 124 3.94 7.74 5.93
C LEU A 124 4.45 7.69 7.37
N LEU A 125 5.59 8.32 7.63
CA LEU A 125 6.24 8.35 8.94
C LEU A 125 5.44 9.17 9.96
N GLU A 126 4.94 10.35 9.58
CA GLU A 126 4.13 11.21 10.46
C GLU A 126 2.86 10.50 10.95
N VAL A 127 2.20 9.72 10.08
CA VAL A 127 1.01 8.96 10.45
C VAL A 127 1.38 7.74 11.30
N THR A 128 2.44 7.03 10.92
CA THR A 128 2.86 5.78 11.56
C THR A 128 3.41 6.00 12.97
N LEU A 129 4.21 7.06 13.16
CA LEU A 129 4.85 7.41 14.43
C LEU A 129 4.09 8.50 15.20
N LYS A 130 2.82 8.71 14.85
CA LYS A 130 1.97 9.69 15.52
C LYS A 130 1.93 9.40 17.03
N SER A 131 2.24 10.41 17.82
CA SER A 131 2.25 10.33 19.30
C SER A 131 3.27 9.35 19.90
N VAL A 132 4.27 8.92 19.13
CA VAL A 132 5.38 8.09 19.63
C VAL A 132 6.52 9.02 20.08
N PRO A 133 6.94 8.99 21.36
CA PRO A 133 7.98 9.90 21.86
C PRO A 133 9.40 9.52 21.37
N SER A 134 9.67 8.22 21.22
CA SER A 134 10.95 7.69 20.72
C SER A 134 10.70 6.47 19.84
N ALA A 135 11.38 6.38 18.70
CA ALA A 135 11.20 5.31 17.72
C ALA A 135 12.50 4.87 17.04
N ARG A 136 12.54 3.59 16.65
CA ARG A 136 13.57 3.04 15.76
C ARG A 136 13.00 2.84 14.37
N ILE A 137 13.70 3.37 13.38
CA ILE A 137 13.34 3.21 11.97
C ILE A 137 14.41 2.35 11.30
N PHE A 138 13.98 1.32 10.58
CA PHE A 138 14.84 0.49 9.74
C PHE A 138 14.47 0.74 8.28
N SER A 139 15.43 1.13 7.44
CA SER A 139 15.21 1.33 6.01
C SER A 139 16.40 0.87 5.17
N ASP A 140 16.23 0.82 3.86
CA ASP A 140 17.36 0.76 2.95
C ASP A 140 18.06 2.14 2.84
N ASP A 141 19.15 2.20 2.07
CA ASP A 141 19.88 3.45 1.79
C ASP A 141 19.24 4.28 0.65
N HIS A 142 17.90 4.32 0.56
CA HIS A 142 17.24 5.13 -0.46
C HIS A 142 17.41 6.64 -0.13
N PRO A 143 18.06 7.45 -0.99
CA PRO A 143 18.43 8.82 -0.64
C PRO A 143 17.26 9.74 -0.27
N ALA A 144 16.09 9.49 -0.85
CA ALA A 144 14.89 10.30 -0.59
C ALA A 144 14.26 10.05 0.80
N TYR A 145 14.66 9.01 1.53
CA TYR A 145 14.15 8.74 2.89
C TYR A 145 14.92 9.54 3.95
N ARG A 146 16.15 9.98 3.66
CA ARG A 146 17.02 10.65 4.63
C ARG A 146 16.42 11.93 5.21
N ARG A 147 15.82 12.77 4.36
CA ARG A 147 15.19 14.04 4.77
C ARG A 147 13.92 13.84 5.59
N PRO A 148 12.93 13.05 5.15
CA PRO A 148 11.71 12.85 5.94
C PRO A 148 12.00 12.18 7.28
N ILE A 149 12.94 11.22 7.34
CA ILE A 149 13.35 10.60 8.61
C ILE A 149 13.97 11.63 9.55
N ARG A 150 14.95 12.43 9.08
CA ARG A 150 15.57 13.48 9.89
C ARG A 150 14.58 14.57 10.35
N GLY A 151 13.51 14.79 9.58
CA GLY A 151 12.50 15.81 9.86
C GLY A 151 11.46 15.41 10.91
N MET A 152 11.47 14.17 11.39
CA MET A 152 10.53 13.74 12.44
C MET A 152 10.82 14.43 13.77
N LYS A 153 9.75 14.65 14.55
CA LYS A 153 9.81 15.41 15.81
C LYS A 153 10.07 14.55 17.04
N CYS A 154 10.01 13.22 16.91
CA CYS A 154 10.30 12.30 18.00
C CYS A 154 11.81 12.02 18.09
N ASP A 155 12.23 11.48 19.23
CA ASP A 155 13.58 10.95 19.38
C ASP A 155 13.75 9.73 18.46
N LEU A 156 14.78 9.73 17.61
CA LEU A 156 14.91 8.76 16.53
C LEU A 156 16.28 8.11 16.48
N ASP A 157 16.23 6.78 16.38
CA ASP A 157 17.37 5.95 16.05
C ASP A 157 17.13 5.28 14.68
N HIS A 158 17.88 5.71 13.66
CA HIS A 158 17.71 5.28 12.27
C HIS A 158 18.80 4.29 11.86
N HIS A 159 18.38 3.06 11.58
CA HIS A 159 19.23 1.97 11.09
C HIS A 159 19.08 1.82 9.58
N VAL A 160 20.20 1.90 8.85
CA VAL A 160 20.23 1.76 7.39
C VAL A 160 20.86 0.43 7.03
N THR A 161 20.12 -0.39 6.29
CA THR A 161 20.60 -1.66 5.75
C THR A 161 21.08 -1.46 4.31
N PRO A 162 22.34 -1.80 3.97
CA PRO A 162 22.82 -1.72 2.60
C PRO A 162 22.00 -2.58 1.64
N GLY A 163 21.62 -2.04 0.48
CA GLY A 163 20.79 -2.76 -0.49
C GLY A 163 21.44 -4.03 -1.10
N ARG A 164 22.75 -4.22 -0.91
CA ARG A 164 23.51 -5.42 -1.31
C ARG A 164 23.49 -6.53 -0.26
N GLU A 165 23.01 -6.24 0.94
CA GLU A 165 22.93 -7.22 2.01
C GLU A 165 22.02 -8.38 1.61
N HIS A 166 22.41 -9.59 2.03
CA HIS A 166 21.66 -10.78 1.71
C HIS A 166 20.26 -10.72 2.34
N ARG A 167 19.24 -11.03 1.54
CA ARG A 167 17.84 -10.97 1.97
C ARG A 167 17.41 -12.31 2.53
N ASP A 168 17.60 -12.50 3.83
CA ASP A 168 17.08 -13.63 4.59
C ASP A 168 16.33 -13.16 5.84
N LYS A 169 15.95 -14.10 6.70
CA LYS A 169 15.21 -13.85 7.95
C LYS A 169 15.99 -13.07 9.01
N HIS A 170 17.31 -12.94 8.86
CA HIS A 170 18.18 -12.19 9.77
C HIS A 170 18.40 -10.75 9.29
N ASN A 171 18.03 -10.45 8.04
CA ASN A 171 18.08 -9.10 7.49
C ASN A 171 17.18 -8.16 8.30
N GLN A 172 17.69 -6.97 8.62
CA GLN A 172 16.94 -5.98 9.41
C GLN A 172 15.66 -5.48 8.71
N LEU A 173 15.58 -5.63 7.38
CA LEU A 173 14.43 -5.31 6.55
C LEU A 173 13.53 -6.52 6.26
N TRP A 174 13.65 -7.61 7.01
CA TRP A 174 12.89 -8.85 6.77
C TRP A 174 11.38 -8.60 6.62
N GLU A 175 10.77 -7.80 7.51
CA GLU A 175 9.32 -7.61 7.56
C GLU A 175 8.78 -6.93 6.29
N VAL A 176 9.44 -5.89 5.79
CA VAL A 176 9.05 -5.23 4.53
C VAL A 176 9.39 -6.08 3.31
N ASN A 177 10.52 -6.80 3.33
CA ASN A 177 10.87 -7.74 2.25
C ASN A 177 9.82 -8.86 2.13
N LEU A 178 9.39 -9.42 3.26
CA LEU A 178 8.32 -10.41 3.31
C LEU A 178 7.00 -9.81 2.83
N LEU A 179 6.66 -8.59 3.24
CA LEU A 179 5.46 -7.91 2.77
C LEU A 179 5.49 -7.68 1.25
N ASP A 180 6.60 -7.23 0.66
CA ASP A 180 6.73 -7.07 -0.80
C ASP A 180 6.50 -8.42 -1.52
N LEU A 181 7.10 -9.51 -1.02
CA LEU A 181 6.86 -10.86 -1.56
C LEU A 181 5.38 -11.23 -1.50
N ILE A 182 4.71 -11.01 -0.37
CA ILE A 182 3.28 -11.28 -0.20
C ILE A 182 2.45 -10.41 -1.13
N ILE A 183 2.74 -9.12 -1.24
CA ILE A 183 2.04 -8.20 -2.14
C ILE A 183 2.14 -8.71 -3.57
N ARG A 184 3.34 -9.06 -4.04
CA ARG A 184 3.54 -9.55 -5.41
C ARG A 184 2.91 -10.92 -5.64
N HIS A 185 2.90 -11.78 -4.63
CA HIS A 185 2.27 -13.10 -4.73
C HIS A 185 0.74 -12.97 -4.83
N SER A 186 0.14 -12.21 -3.92
CA SER A 186 -1.31 -12.10 -3.73
C SER A 186 -2.01 -11.11 -4.66
N ASN A 187 -1.27 -10.16 -5.25
CA ASN A 187 -1.81 -9.16 -6.16
C ASN A 187 -1.15 -9.25 -7.54
N ALA A 188 -1.88 -9.80 -8.53
CA ALA A 188 -1.36 -9.93 -9.90
C ALA A 188 -0.93 -8.62 -10.55
N ASN A 189 -1.51 -7.48 -10.14
CA ASN A 189 -1.15 -6.16 -10.65
C ASN A 189 0.22 -5.66 -10.15
N HIS A 190 0.78 -6.28 -9.11
CA HIS A 190 2.08 -5.93 -8.54
C HIS A 190 3.20 -6.92 -8.90
N LYS A 191 2.87 -8.03 -9.56
CA LYS A 191 3.87 -8.95 -10.11
C LYS A 191 4.79 -8.21 -11.08
N ARG A 192 6.09 -8.51 -11.03
CA ARG A 192 7.05 -7.98 -12.01
C ARG A 192 6.68 -8.49 -13.39
N GLU A 193 6.81 -7.63 -14.41
CA GLU A 193 6.51 -7.96 -15.81
C GLU A 193 5.08 -8.51 -16.06
N THR A 194 4.15 -8.22 -15.15
CA THR A 194 2.75 -8.63 -15.29
C THR A 194 2.11 -7.96 -16.50
N ILE A 195 1.05 -8.56 -17.04
CA ILE A 195 0.09 -7.91 -17.95
C ILE A 195 -1.17 -7.39 -17.24
N ALA A 196 -1.32 -7.73 -15.96
CA ALA A 196 -2.48 -7.42 -15.13
C ALA A 196 -2.31 -6.10 -14.34
N TRP A 197 -1.44 -5.20 -14.79
CA TRP A 197 -1.16 -3.95 -14.11
C TRP A 197 -2.40 -3.08 -13.93
N SER A 198 -2.38 -2.30 -12.85
CA SER A 198 -3.42 -1.34 -12.53
C SER A 198 -3.57 -0.35 -13.68
N LYS A 199 -4.79 -0.16 -14.19
CA LYS A 199 -5.04 0.91 -15.19
C LYS A 199 -5.08 2.30 -14.55
N ARG A 200 -5.24 2.34 -13.22
CA ARG A 200 -5.27 3.56 -12.40
C ARG A 200 -4.54 3.31 -11.07
N ARG A 201 -3.67 4.22 -10.65
CA ARG A 201 -2.98 4.19 -9.34
C ARG A 201 -3.96 4.15 -8.17
N GLN A 202 -5.07 4.89 -8.25
CA GLN A 202 -6.19 4.80 -7.32
C GLN A 202 -6.65 3.36 -7.05
N ARG A 203 -6.81 2.54 -8.11
CA ARG A 203 -7.25 1.14 -7.95
C ARG A 203 -6.18 0.25 -7.35
N SER A 204 -4.92 0.67 -7.43
CA SER A 204 -3.83 -0.01 -6.77
C SER A 204 -3.85 0.19 -5.26
N ALA A 205 -4.10 1.41 -4.79
CA ALA A 205 -4.24 1.72 -3.37
C ALA A 205 -5.44 0.97 -2.75
N GLU A 206 -6.59 0.94 -3.43
CA GLU A 206 -7.77 0.19 -2.98
C GLU A 206 -7.48 -1.31 -2.79
N ARG A 207 -6.72 -1.92 -3.71
CA ARG A 207 -6.32 -3.34 -3.58
C ARG A 207 -5.32 -3.55 -2.45
N LEU A 208 -4.43 -2.59 -2.21
CA LEU A 208 -3.46 -2.66 -1.13
C LEU A 208 -4.15 -2.55 0.25
N ALA A 209 -5.20 -1.74 0.37
CA ALA A 209 -6.03 -1.67 1.58
C ALA A 209 -6.72 -3.01 1.89
N ILE A 210 -7.22 -3.72 0.86
CA ILE A 210 -7.80 -5.07 1.04
C ILE A 210 -6.72 -6.05 1.52
N LEU A 211 -5.54 -6.01 0.89
CA LEU A 211 -4.43 -6.87 1.29
C LEU A 211 -3.98 -6.58 2.73
N LEU A 212 -3.95 -5.31 3.13
CA LEU A 212 -3.59 -4.89 4.47
C LEU A 212 -4.53 -5.50 5.51
N VAL A 213 -5.85 -5.37 5.33
CA VAL A 213 -6.83 -5.98 6.25
C VAL A 213 -6.68 -7.50 6.30
N TRP A 214 -6.54 -8.14 5.13
CA TRP A 214 -6.32 -9.58 5.08
C TRP A 214 -5.03 -10.00 5.80
N ARG A 215 -3.91 -9.31 5.53
CA ARG A 215 -2.60 -9.64 6.09
C ARG A 215 -2.59 -9.47 7.61
N ASN A 216 -3.15 -8.38 8.11
CA ASN A 216 -3.07 -8.04 9.54
C ASN A 216 -4.05 -8.84 10.39
N TYR A 217 -5.28 -9.03 9.90
CA TYR A 217 -6.37 -9.47 10.76
C TYR A 217 -6.87 -10.88 10.46
N MET A 218 -6.61 -11.42 9.26
CA MET A 218 -7.17 -12.72 8.84
C MET A 218 -6.08 -13.78 8.61
N LYS A 219 -4.93 -13.39 8.07
CA LYS A 219 -3.86 -14.32 7.68
C LYS A 219 -2.88 -14.54 8.83
N GLY A 220 -2.62 -15.81 9.15
CA GLY A 220 -1.50 -16.17 10.02
C GLY A 220 -0.16 -15.67 9.48
N ARG A 221 0.77 -15.37 10.38
CA ARG A 221 2.10 -14.85 10.00
C ARG A 221 2.95 -15.86 9.24
N ARG A 222 2.77 -17.16 9.50
CA ARG A 222 3.58 -18.26 8.98
C ARG A 222 2.70 -19.35 8.40
N GLU A 223 2.74 -19.53 7.08
CA GLU A 223 1.89 -20.53 6.37
C GLU A 223 2.13 -21.97 6.80
N LYS A 224 3.37 -22.30 7.18
CA LYS A 224 3.75 -23.67 7.57
C LYS A 224 3.43 -24.00 9.03
N VAL A 225 2.92 -23.05 9.80
CA VAL A 225 2.62 -23.23 11.22
C VAL A 225 1.10 -23.23 11.39
N ARG A 226 0.54 -24.38 11.77
CA ARG A 226 -0.89 -24.50 12.07
C ARG A 226 -1.23 -23.58 13.24
N GLY A 227 -2.29 -22.77 13.10
CA GLY A 227 -2.68 -21.81 14.12
C GLY A 227 -1.71 -20.64 14.31
N SER A 228 -0.86 -20.35 13.31
CA SER A 228 0.01 -19.17 13.36
C SER A 228 -0.82 -17.91 13.65
N PRO A 229 -0.45 -17.12 14.68
CA PRO A 229 -1.19 -15.91 15.01
C PRO A 229 -1.13 -14.92 13.84
N THR A 230 -2.17 -14.11 13.70
CA THR A 230 -2.14 -12.98 12.76
C THR A 230 -1.21 -11.89 13.30
N PRO A 231 -0.72 -10.97 12.45
CA PRO A 231 0.03 -9.80 12.93
C PRO A 231 -0.73 -9.01 14.01
N ALA A 232 -2.04 -8.84 13.88
CA ALA A 232 -2.85 -8.14 14.89
C ALA A 232 -2.90 -8.89 16.23
N MET A 233 -2.98 -10.24 16.20
CA MET A 233 -2.90 -11.05 17.41
C MET A 233 -1.53 -10.95 18.08
N MET A 234 -0.45 -10.94 17.30
CA MET A 234 0.91 -10.75 17.85
C MET A 234 1.09 -9.40 18.54
N ARG A 235 0.32 -8.40 18.12
CA ARG A 235 0.27 -7.07 18.77
C ARG A 235 -0.67 -7.01 19.97
N GLY A 236 -1.38 -8.09 20.29
CA GLY A 236 -2.41 -8.10 21.33
C GLY A 236 -3.66 -7.30 20.97
N MET A 237 -3.89 -6.98 19.69
CA MET A 237 -5.07 -6.22 19.25
C MET A 237 -6.33 -7.09 19.17
N LEU A 238 -6.17 -8.39 18.93
CA LEU A 238 -7.25 -9.36 18.76
C LEU A 238 -6.86 -10.69 19.41
N SER A 239 -7.83 -11.43 19.93
CA SER A 239 -7.64 -12.78 20.47
C SER A 239 -7.70 -13.88 19.41
N GLU A 240 -8.32 -13.60 18.26
CA GLU A 240 -8.53 -14.55 17.17
C GLU A 240 -8.49 -13.88 15.79
N PRO A 241 -8.24 -14.63 14.70
CA PRO A 241 -8.31 -14.10 13.35
C PRO A 241 -9.73 -13.67 12.99
N LEU A 242 -9.86 -12.53 12.30
CA LEU A 242 -11.12 -12.15 11.68
C LEU A 242 -11.42 -13.05 10.48
N ASP A 243 -12.69 -13.37 10.30
CA ASP A 243 -13.22 -13.98 9.09
C ASP A 243 -13.87 -12.93 8.17
N LEU A 244 -14.36 -13.38 7.00
CA LEU A 244 -14.97 -12.47 6.03
C LEU A 244 -16.28 -11.86 6.56
N GLN A 245 -17.04 -12.64 7.33
CA GLN A 245 -18.29 -12.16 7.92
C GLN A 245 -18.00 -11.03 8.90
N SER A 246 -17.06 -11.20 9.82
CA SER A 246 -16.64 -10.18 10.79
C SER A 246 -16.13 -8.91 10.13
N VAL A 247 -15.37 -9.03 9.03
CA VAL A 247 -14.89 -7.88 8.25
C VAL A 247 -16.06 -7.09 7.64
N LEU A 248 -17.15 -7.76 7.22
CA LEU A 248 -18.26 -7.15 6.51
C LEU A 248 -19.52 -6.92 7.36
N ASP A 249 -19.54 -7.40 8.60
CA ASP A 249 -20.69 -7.41 9.51
C ASP A 249 -21.24 -6.00 9.75
N ARG A 250 -20.34 -5.02 9.92
CA ARG A 250 -20.71 -3.63 10.18
C ARG A 250 -20.19 -2.69 9.12
N ARG A 251 -21.11 -1.97 8.47
CA ARG A 251 -20.78 -0.86 7.59
C ARG A 251 -20.00 0.21 8.36
N GLN A 252 -18.87 0.64 7.79
CA GLN A 252 -18.11 1.78 8.28
C GLN A 252 -18.52 3.04 7.49
N PHE A 253 -18.61 4.18 8.17
CA PHE A 253 -19.04 5.45 7.56
C PHE A 253 -17.93 6.49 7.63
N ARG A 254 -17.61 7.11 6.48
CA ARG A 254 -16.59 8.17 6.40
C ARG A 254 -16.91 9.39 7.26
N SER A 255 -18.18 9.73 7.44
CA SER A 255 -18.61 10.88 8.26
C SER A 255 -18.36 10.68 9.75
N ARG A 256 -18.16 9.45 10.21
CA ARG A 256 -17.95 9.12 11.63
C ARG A 256 -16.49 8.88 11.99
N ARG A 257 -15.58 8.93 11.02
CA ARG A 257 -14.15 8.63 11.21
C ARG A 257 -13.29 9.56 10.39
N SER A 258 -12.32 10.22 11.02
CA SER A 258 -11.22 10.86 10.31
C SER A 258 -10.32 9.79 9.70
N LEU A 259 -9.89 10.01 8.47
CA LEU A 259 -8.78 9.26 7.88
C LEU A 259 -7.58 10.20 7.80
N PRO A 260 -6.34 9.67 7.89
CA PRO A 260 -5.15 10.39 7.43
C PRO A 260 -5.35 11.00 6.05
N VAL A 261 -4.68 12.12 5.76
CA VAL A 261 -4.93 12.93 4.55
C VAL A 261 -4.87 12.06 3.29
N ARG A 262 -3.79 11.29 3.09
CA ARG A 262 -3.66 10.35 1.95
C ARG A 262 -4.80 9.36 1.85
N TRP A 263 -5.17 8.72 2.96
CA TRP A 263 -6.25 7.73 2.96
C TRP A 263 -7.62 8.39 2.72
N GLY A 264 -7.79 9.64 3.11
CA GLY A 264 -8.91 10.48 2.72
C GLY A 264 -8.98 10.69 1.20
N GLU A 265 -7.85 10.95 0.53
CA GLU A 265 -7.76 11.02 -0.92
C GLU A 265 -8.09 9.69 -1.60
N TYR A 266 -7.55 8.59 -1.06
CA TYR A 266 -7.85 7.23 -1.54
C TYR A 266 -9.33 6.92 -1.40
N TYR A 267 -9.94 7.24 -0.26
CA TYR A 267 -11.36 7.04 -0.05
C TYR A 267 -12.19 7.86 -1.04
N ALA A 268 -11.83 9.12 -1.26
CA ALA A 268 -12.53 10.01 -2.20
C ALA A 268 -12.24 9.70 -3.68
N GLY A 269 -11.32 8.78 -4.00
CA GLY A 269 -10.98 8.46 -5.39
C GLY A 269 -10.18 9.56 -6.09
N ARG A 270 -9.47 10.41 -5.33
CA ARG A 270 -8.80 11.63 -5.84
C ARG A 270 -7.41 11.38 -6.42
N VAL A 271 -6.88 10.16 -6.29
CA VAL A 271 -5.57 9.84 -6.88
C VAL A 271 -5.69 9.78 -8.40
N ARG A 272 -5.03 10.74 -9.04
CA ARG A 272 -5.06 10.86 -10.50
C ARG A 272 -4.02 9.95 -11.16
N THR A 273 -4.45 9.36 -12.28
CA THR A 273 -3.58 8.78 -13.30
C THR A 273 -3.33 9.82 -14.37
N ARG A 274 -2.10 10.32 -14.46
CA ARG A 274 -1.74 11.43 -15.35
C ARG A 274 -2.03 11.12 -16.83
N GLY A 275 -1.80 9.88 -17.25
CA GLY A 275 -2.05 9.44 -18.62
C GLY A 275 -3.51 9.26 -19.01
N LEU A 276 -4.48 9.48 -18.11
CA LEU A 276 -5.90 9.35 -18.40
C LEU A 276 -6.60 10.70 -18.43
N SER A 277 -7.38 10.94 -19.50
CA SER A 277 -8.22 12.13 -19.64
C SER A 277 -9.35 12.21 -18.61
N ARG A 278 -9.87 11.05 -18.18
CA ARG A 278 -10.96 10.97 -17.19
C ARG A 278 -10.51 10.22 -15.95
N ASN A 279 -10.51 10.91 -14.81
CA ASN A 279 -10.31 10.34 -13.47
C ASN A 279 -11.64 10.39 -12.71
N ARG A 280 -12.16 9.22 -12.33
CA ARG A 280 -13.45 9.12 -11.63
C ARG A 280 -13.21 9.23 -10.13
N GLU A 281 -13.71 10.29 -9.54
CA GLU A 281 -13.78 10.46 -8.11
C GLU A 281 -15.01 9.73 -7.52
N HIS A 282 -14.99 9.54 -6.21
CA HIS A 282 -16.13 9.05 -5.45
C HIS A 282 -16.94 10.24 -4.95
N SER A 283 -18.10 10.48 -5.57
CA SER A 283 -18.97 11.63 -5.30
C SER A 283 -20.31 11.26 -4.65
N LEU A 284 -20.47 10.02 -4.16
CA LEU A 284 -21.77 9.55 -3.65
C LEU A 284 -21.98 9.96 -2.19
N SER A 285 -22.99 10.79 -1.95
CA SER A 285 -23.34 11.32 -0.63
C SER A 285 -24.04 10.33 0.31
N TYR A 286 -24.75 9.34 -0.24
CA TYR A 286 -25.48 8.30 0.52
C TYR A 286 -24.84 6.90 0.35
N GLY A 287 -23.83 6.80 -0.51
CA GLY A 287 -23.00 5.61 -0.72
C GLY A 287 -21.75 5.55 0.18
N TYR A 288 -21.71 6.38 1.24
CA TYR A 288 -20.62 6.47 2.23
C TYR A 288 -20.57 5.32 3.23
#